data_AF-A0A4U9VAZ9-F1
#
_entry.id   AF-A0A4U9VAZ9-F1
#
_cell.length_a   1.000
_cell.length_b   1.000
_cell.length_c   1.000
_cell.angle_alpha   90.00
_cell.angle_beta   90.00
_cell.angle_gamma   90.00
#
_symmetry.space_group_name_H-M   'P 1'
#
loop_
_entity.id
_entity.type
_entity.pdbx_description
1 polymer ?
#
loop_
_entity_poly.entity_id
_entity_poly.type
_entity_poly.pdbx_seq_one_letter_code
_entity_poly.pdbx_strand_id
1 'polypeptide(L)'
;MKEYQRLISEEQELSKLAEDDVEQPAELKSGERIQVMLNAGLSPEHEQLLGARVDGVGLYRTEIPFMLQSGFPSEEEQVAQYQGMLQLFYPHKPVTLRTLDIGADKQLPYMPISEENPCLGWRGIRITLDQPEIFLIQVRAMLRANAGTGNLGILLPMITSLEEIRRGQAPDRSRRARSGKRCWDIDIPKPRIGVMLEVPSMIFLIPYLAARVDFISVGTNDLTQYLLAVDRNNTRVASLYDSLHPAMLQVLKLIIEQGTAAGLQVSLCGETGGRPMGRSAAGGYGLP
;
A
#
# COMPACT_ATOMS: atom_id res chain seq x y z
N MET A 1 5.45 -21.38 -32.94
CA MET A 1 5.79 -22.59 -32.16
C MET A 1 7.22 -22.57 -31.63
N LYS A 2 8.27 -22.56 -32.47
CA LYS A 2 9.68 -22.50 -32.02
C LYS A 2 10.02 -21.26 -31.19
N GLU A 3 9.49 -20.10 -31.58
CA GLU A 3 9.72 -18.84 -30.88
C GLU A 3 9.01 -18.77 -29.52
N TYR A 4 7.82 -19.34 -29.40
CA TYR A 4 7.13 -19.53 -28.13
C TYR A 4 7.89 -20.48 -27.19
N GLN A 5 8.43 -21.58 -27.72
CA GLN A 5 9.25 -22.51 -26.94
C GLN A 5 10.55 -21.87 -26.45
N ARG A 6 11.17 -21.01 -27.28
CA ARG A 6 12.35 -20.22 -26.89
C ARG A 6 12.04 -19.23 -25.76
N LEU A 7 10.92 -18.51 -25.84
CA LEU A 7 10.50 -17.57 -24.79
C LEU A 7 10.22 -18.31 -23.47
N ILE A 8 9.55 -19.47 -23.53
CA ILE A 8 9.29 -20.30 -22.35
C ILE A 8 10.60 -20.82 -21.75
N SER A 9 11.57 -21.27 -22.58
CA SER A 9 12.85 -21.73 -22.07
C SER A 9 13.69 -20.59 -21.47
N GLU A 10 13.67 -19.40 -22.08
CA GLU A 10 14.35 -18.22 -21.54
C GLU A 10 13.73 -17.78 -20.20
N GLU A 11 12.39 -17.82 -20.08
CA GLU A 11 11.68 -17.53 -18.82
C GLU A 11 11.94 -18.58 -17.74
N GLN A 12 12.05 -19.86 -18.12
CA GLN A 12 12.41 -20.95 -17.20
C GLN A 12 13.87 -20.89 -16.75
N GLU A 13 14.81 -20.51 -17.65
CA GLU A 13 16.21 -20.30 -17.29
C GLU A 13 16.38 -19.09 -16.37
N LEU A 14 15.70 -17.97 -16.66
CA LEU A 14 15.68 -16.79 -15.79
C LEU A 14 15.05 -17.11 -14.42
N SER A 15 14.00 -17.92 -14.38
CA SER A 15 13.38 -18.37 -13.12
C SER A 15 14.32 -19.26 -12.32
N LYS A 16 15.02 -20.20 -12.97
CA LYS A 16 16.03 -21.06 -12.31
C LYS A 16 17.22 -20.27 -11.78
N LEU A 17 17.73 -19.32 -12.56
CA LEU A 17 18.79 -18.40 -12.11
C LEU A 17 18.35 -17.58 -10.90
N ALA A 18 17.07 -17.22 -10.81
CA ALA A 18 16.52 -16.53 -9.66
C ALA A 18 16.28 -17.45 -8.46
N GLU A 19 15.95 -18.73 -8.67
CA GLU A 19 15.64 -19.74 -7.64
C GLU A 19 16.81 -19.97 -6.66
N ASP A 20 18.05 -19.93 -7.15
CA ASP A 20 19.25 -20.15 -6.33
C ASP A 20 19.51 -19.01 -5.32
N ASP A 21 19.00 -17.81 -5.58
CA ASP A 21 19.19 -16.61 -4.76
C ASP A 21 17.95 -16.21 -3.94
N VAL A 22 16.84 -16.96 -4.03
CA VAL A 22 15.56 -16.61 -3.38
C VAL A 22 15.65 -16.48 -1.87
N GLU A 23 16.52 -17.26 -1.23
CA GLU A 23 16.69 -17.28 0.22
C GLU A 23 17.74 -16.26 0.70
N GLN A 24 18.41 -15.55 -0.22
CA GLN A 24 19.39 -14.53 0.14
C GLN A 24 18.71 -13.19 0.47
N PRO A 25 19.26 -12.41 1.42
CA PRO A 25 18.83 -11.04 1.64
C PRO A 25 19.00 -10.22 0.36
N ALA A 26 18.02 -9.37 0.06
CA ALA A 26 18.14 -8.45 -1.07
C ALA A 26 19.14 -7.33 -0.72
N GLU A 27 20.30 -7.35 -1.35
CA GLU A 27 21.37 -6.37 -1.15
C GLU A 27 21.79 -5.74 -2.49
N LEU A 28 22.06 -4.44 -2.45
CA LEU A 28 22.72 -3.76 -3.56
C LEU A 28 24.16 -4.21 -3.68
N LYS A 29 24.77 -4.01 -4.86
CA LYS A 29 26.22 -4.22 -5.04
C LYS A 29 27.08 -3.35 -4.11
N SER A 30 26.52 -2.27 -3.57
CA SER A 30 27.14 -1.42 -2.54
C SER A 30 27.16 -2.07 -1.14
N GLY A 31 26.41 -3.16 -0.93
CA GLY A 31 26.21 -3.81 0.37
C GLY A 31 25.05 -3.24 1.19
N GLU A 32 24.31 -2.27 0.65
CA GLU A 32 23.11 -1.73 1.30
C GLU A 32 21.93 -2.70 1.12
N ARG A 33 21.28 -3.07 2.23
CA ARG A 33 20.10 -3.95 2.21
C ARG A 33 18.87 -3.19 1.74
N ILE A 34 18.06 -3.85 0.90
CA ILE A 34 16.73 -3.41 0.47
C ILE A 34 15.68 -4.37 1.02
N GLN A 35 14.55 -3.84 1.50
CA GLN A 35 13.41 -4.65 1.91
C GLN A 35 12.55 -5.06 0.71
N VAL A 36 12.35 -6.37 0.54
CA VAL A 36 11.45 -6.93 -0.47
C VAL A 36 10.12 -7.27 0.18
N MET A 37 9.10 -6.48 -0.14
CA MET A 37 7.79 -6.56 0.50
C MET A 37 6.72 -7.09 -0.46
N LEU A 38 5.79 -7.90 0.05
CA LEU A 38 4.67 -8.44 -0.71
C LEU A 38 3.55 -7.41 -0.90
N ASN A 39 2.99 -7.37 -2.11
CA ASN A 39 1.69 -6.77 -2.39
C ASN A 39 0.61 -7.88 -2.31
N ALA A 40 -0.18 -7.88 -1.25
CA ALA A 40 -1.17 -8.89 -0.92
C ALA A 40 -2.62 -8.41 -1.14
N GLY A 41 -3.57 -9.35 -1.07
CA GLY A 41 -5.01 -9.10 -1.15
C GLY A 41 -5.74 -10.00 -2.15
N LEU A 42 -5.05 -10.84 -2.91
CA LEU A 42 -5.63 -11.67 -3.99
C LEU A 42 -5.85 -13.13 -3.58
N SER A 43 -4.92 -13.74 -2.84
CA SER A 43 -4.96 -15.18 -2.57
C SER A 43 -4.14 -15.54 -1.31
N PRO A 44 -4.80 -16.02 -0.24
CA PRO A 44 -4.13 -16.44 0.98
C PRO A 44 -3.11 -17.56 0.76
N GLU A 45 -3.38 -18.49 -0.16
CA GLU A 45 -2.49 -19.62 -0.47
C GLU A 45 -1.15 -19.13 -1.05
N HIS A 46 -1.20 -18.21 -2.01
CA HIS A 46 0.01 -17.62 -2.60
C HIS A 46 0.77 -16.76 -1.57
N GLU A 47 0.05 -16.02 -0.73
CA GLU A 47 0.62 -15.18 0.32
C GLU A 47 1.38 -16.01 1.36
N GLN A 48 0.84 -17.17 1.74
CA GLN A 48 1.50 -18.11 2.65
C GLN A 48 2.76 -18.72 2.03
N LEU A 49 2.70 -19.11 0.74
CA LEU A 49 3.82 -19.69 0.01
C LEU A 49 5.01 -18.73 -0.14
N LEU A 50 4.72 -17.46 -0.40
CA LEU A 50 5.73 -16.40 -0.53
C LEU A 50 6.21 -15.88 0.83
N GLY A 51 5.49 -16.19 1.92
CA GLY A 51 5.76 -15.64 3.25
C GLY A 51 7.19 -15.88 3.74
N ALA A 52 7.84 -16.99 3.37
CA ALA A 52 9.23 -17.25 3.71
C ALA A 52 10.23 -16.32 2.97
N ARG A 53 9.89 -15.93 1.74
CA ARG A 53 10.77 -15.30 0.73
C ARG A 53 10.73 -13.77 0.69
N VAL A 54 9.92 -13.15 1.55
CA VAL A 54 9.72 -11.69 1.60
C VAL A 54 9.99 -11.17 3.00
N ASP A 55 10.33 -9.90 3.15
CA ASP A 55 10.57 -9.25 4.44
C ASP A 55 9.27 -8.88 5.18
N GLY A 56 8.12 -8.95 4.48
CA GLY A 56 6.78 -8.76 5.03
C GLY A 56 5.77 -8.35 3.98
N VAL A 57 4.67 -7.71 4.40
CA VAL A 57 3.62 -7.20 3.51
C VAL A 57 3.68 -5.68 3.47
N GLY A 58 4.08 -5.13 2.32
CA GLY A 58 4.22 -3.69 2.11
C GLY A 58 2.90 -3.02 1.74
N LEU A 59 1.96 -3.80 1.21
CA LEU A 59 0.61 -3.36 0.88
C LEU A 59 -0.34 -4.54 0.87
N TYR A 60 -1.30 -4.55 1.78
CA TYR A 60 -2.49 -5.41 1.71
C TYR A 60 -3.67 -4.56 1.25
N ARG A 61 -4.25 -4.95 0.10
CA ARG A 61 -5.43 -4.30 -0.50
C ARG A 61 -6.71 -4.79 0.14
N THR A 62 -7.39 -3.95 0.91
CA THR A 62 -8.62 -4.35 1.61
C THR A 62 -9.87 -4.30 0.74
N GLU A 63 -9.79 -3.85 -0.50
CA GLU A 63 -10.98 -3.67 -1.36
C GLU A 63 -11.52 -5.01 -1.87
N ILE A 64 -10.65 -5.99 -2.13
CA ILE A 64 -11.06 -7.28 -2.71
C ILE A 64 -12.10 -7.99 -1.84
N PRO A 65 -11.90 -8.13 -0.52
CA PRO A 65 -12.91 -8.69 0.37
C PRO A 65 -14.23 -7.91 0.36
N PHE A 66 -14.19 -6.58 0.27
CA PHE A 66 -15.39 -5.74 0.20
C PHE A 66 -16.14 -5.97 -1.13
N MET A 67 -15.42 -6.15 -2.24
CA MET A 67 -16.03 -6.39 -3.56
C MET A 67 -16.70 -7.76 -3.68
N LEU A 68 -16.23 -8.77 -2.93
CA LEU A 68 -16.76 -10.14 -2.98
C LEU A 68 -18.03 -10.36 -2.15
N GLN A 69 -18.43 -9.38 -1.34
CA GLN A 69 -19.59 -9.47 -0.46
C GLN A 69 -20.82 -8.78 -1.05
N SER A 70 -22.00 -9.11 -0.51
CA SER A 70 -23.28 -8.48 -0.88
C SER A 70 -23.59 -7.20 -0.08
N GLY A 71 -22.72 -6.83 0.86
CA GLY A 71 -22.84 -5.66 1.71
C GLY A 71 -21.50 -5.34 2.37
N PHE A 72 -21.45 -4.27 3.17
CA PHE A 72 -20.25 -3.94 3.93
C PHE A 72 -19.96 -5.02 4.98
N PRO A 73 -18.72 -5.54 5.05
CA PRO A 73 -18.35 -6.53 6.06
C PRO A 73 -18.51 -5.95 7.45
N SER A 74 -19.04 -6.75 8.37
CA SER A 74 -19.10 -6.43 9.79
C SER A 74 -17.69 -6.28 10.38
N GLU A 75 -17.60 -5.65 11.54
CA GLU A 75 -16.33 -5.51 12.26
C GLU A 75 -15.68 -6.88 12.53
N GLU A 76 -16.45 -7.89 12.95
CA GLU A 76 -15.92 -9.22 13.28
C GLU A 76 -15.36 -9.95 12.05
N GLU A 77 -16.01 -9.83 10.90
CA GLU A 77 -15.52 -10.40 9.64
C GLU A 77 -14.19 -9.76 9.24
N GLN A 78 -14.10 -8.43 9.35
CA GLN A 78 -12.86 -7.70 9.08
C GLN A 78 -11.75 -8.07 10.09
N VAL A 79 -12.08 -8.22 11.39
CA VAL A 79 -11.12 -8.66 12.41
C VAL A 79 -10.55 -10.03 12.05
N ALA A 80 -11.40 -11.02 11.78
CA ALA A 80 -10.96 -12.37 11.46
C ALA A 80 -10.02 -12.38 10.24
N GLN A 81 -10.37 -11.64 9.20
CA GLN A 81 -9.55 -11.50 8.01
C GLN A 81 -8.19 -10.85 8.29
N TYR A 82 -8.18 -9.70 8.96
CA TYR A 82 -6.96 -8.96 9.24
C TYR A 82 -6.06 -9.74 10.23
N GLN A 83 -6.64 -10.45 11.18
CA GLN A 83 -5.91 -11.33 12.10
C GLN A 83 -5.21 -12.45 11.35
N GLY A 84 -5.90 -13.14 10.43
CA GLY A 84 -5.29 -14.18 9.61
C GLY A 84 -4.06 -13.67 8.86
N MET A 85 -4.18 -12.50 8.21
CA MET A 85 -3.06 -11.86 7.52
C MET A 85 -1.91 -11.49 8.46
N LEU A 86 -2.19 -10.86 9.59
CA LEU A 86 -1.16 -10.47 10.56
C LEU A 86 -0.42 -11.67 11.16
N GLN A 87 -1.14 -12.76 11.44
CA GLN A 87 -0.60 -13.98 12.03
C GLN A 87 0.32 -14.74 11.07
N LEU A 88 0.04 -14.75 9.76
CA LEU A 88 0.89 -15.40 8.75
C LEU A 88 2.33 -14.86 8.73
N PHE A 89 2.51 -13.60 9.15
CA PHE A 89 3.79 -12.88 9.12
C PHE A 89 4.37 -12.59 10.52
N TYR A 90 3.67 -13.00 11.59
CA TYR A 90 4.12 -12.87 12.96
C TYR A 90 5.21 -13.92 13.29
N PRO A 91 6.20 -13.63 14.18
CA PRO A 91 6.41 -12.39 14.91
C PRO A 91 7.33 -11.37 14.24
N HIS A 92 7.96 -11.72 13.13
CA HIS A 92 9.14 -10.99 12.66
C HIS A 92 8.89 -10.04 11.49
N LYS A 93 7.76 -10.17 10.78
CA LYS A 93 7.53 -9.45 9.52
C LYS A 93 6.37 -8.46 9.66
N PRO A 94 6.54 -7.19 9.27
CA PRO A 94 5.48 -6.19 9.35
C PRO A 94 4.43 -6.42 8.27
N VAL A 95 3.19 -6.02 8.55
CA VAL A 95 2.09 -6.08 7.58
C VAL A 95 1.39 -4.73 7.51
N THR A 96 1.40 -4.13 6.33
CA THR A 96 0.77 -2.84 6.08
C THR A 96 -0.60 -3.04 5.42
N LEU A 97 -1.67 -2.77 6.16
CA LEU A 97 -3.03 -2.78 5.66
C LEU A 97 -3.40 -1.38 5.13
N ARG A 98 -3.80 -1.28 3.86
CA ARG A 98 -4.33 -0.04 3.32
C ARG A 98 -5.81 0.07 3.64
N THR A 99 -6.26 1.22 4.13
CA THR A 99 -7.70 1.44 4.32
C THR A 99 -8.42 1.45 2.97
N LEU A 100 -9.74 1.29 2.99
CA LEU A 100 -10.55 1.10 1.79
C LEU A 100 -10.30 2.19 0.72
N ASP A 101 -9.79 1.80 -0.46
CA ASP A 101 -9.64 2.67 -1.64
C ASP A 101 -10.48 2.17 -2.82
N ILE A 102 -11.75 2.59 -2.78
CA ILE A 102 -12.76 2.39 -3.83
C ILE A 102 -13.14 3.74 -4.46
N GLY A 103 -13.98 3.72 -5.49
CA GLY A 103 -14.60 4.91 -6.07
C GLY A 103 -14.12 5.29 -7.47
N ALA A 104 -13.07 4.63 -7.98
CA ALA A 104 -12.65 4.74 -9.38
C ALA A 104 -13.04 3.47 -10.17
N ASP A 105 -12.05 2.68 -10.58
CA ASP A 105 -12.20 1.40 -11.27
C ASP A 105 -12.73 0.27 -10.37
N LYS A 106 -12.61 0.44 -9.05
CA LYS A 106 -13.07 -0.52 -8.03
C LYS A 106 -14.41 -0.09 -7.48
N GLN A 107 -15.48 -0.71 -7.97
CA GLN A 107 -16.85 -0.43 -7.54
C GLN A 107 -17.38 -1.52 -6.61
N LEU A 108 -18.18 -1.11 -5.63
CA LEU A 108 -18.92 -2.03 -4.76
C LEU A 108 -20.35 -2.19 -5.28
N PRO A 109 -20.86 -3.42 -5.49
CA PRO A 109 -22.21 -3.63 -6.03
C PRO A 109 -23.33 -2.98 -5.20
N TYR A 110 -23.10 -2.84 -3.89
CA TYR A 110 -24.04 -2.30 -2.90
C TYR A 110 -23.79 -0.80 -2.57
N MET A 111 -22.80 -0.17 -3.20
CA MET A 111 -22.53 1.27 -3.08
C MET A 111 -22.18 1.84 -4.47
N PRO A 112 -23.17 1.98 -5.37
CA PRO A 112 -22.92 2.51 -6.70
C PRO A 112 -22.51 3.99 -6.62
N ILE A 113 -21.40 4.33 -7.27
CA ILE A 113 -20.90 5.70 -7.39
C ILE A 113 -20.89 6.05 -8.89
N SER A 114 -21.53 7.16 -9.25
CA SER A 114 -21.57 7.67 -10.61
C SER A 114 -20.99 9.08 -10.64
N GLU A 115 -19.85 9.21 -11.32
CA GLU A 115 -19.16 10.47 -11.53
C GLU A 115 -18.65 10.55 -12.96
N GLU A 116 -18.55 11.76 -13.52
CA GLU A 116 -17.97 11.96 -14.85
C GLU A 116 -16.48 11.59 -14.88
N ASN A 117 -15.75 11.87 -13.78
CA ASN A 117 -14.32 11.60 -13.65
C ASN A 117 -14.01 10.87 -12.33
N PRO A 118 -14.31 9.56 -12.23
CA PRO A 118 -14.15 8.80 -10.98
C PRO A 118 -12.73 8.84 -10.40
N CYS A 119 -11.71 8.86 -11.27
CA CYS A 119 -10.31 8.98 -10.86
C CYS A 119 -10.01 10.31 -10.15
N LEU A 120 -10.74 11.40 -10.42
CA LEU A 120 -10.53 12.70 -9.79
C LEU A 120 -11.55 13.01 -8.68
N GLY A 121 -12.57 12.17 -8.50
CA GLY A 121 -13.74 12.47 -7.68
C GLY A 121 -13.75 11.81 -6.30
N TRP A 122 -14.90 11.28 -5.92
CA TRP A 122 -15.20 10.71 -4.62
C TRP A 122 -14.62 9.30 -4.48
N ARG A 123 -13.33 9.23 -4.12
CA ARG A 123 -12.58 7.97 -3.95
C ARG A 123 -11.62 7.97 -2.76
N GLY A 124 -11.17 6.78 -2.36
CA GLY A 124 -10.14 6.62 -1.33
C GLY A 124 -10.54 7.19 0.03
N ILE A 125 -9.62 7.92 0.68
CA ILE A 125 -9.87 8.55 1.98
C ILE A 125 -11.05 9.53 1.96
N ARG A 126 -11.42 10.10 0.80
CA ARG A 126 -12.53 11.06 0.70
C ARG A 126 -13.86 10.38 1.02
N ILE A 127 -14.07 9.16 0.54
CA ILE A 127 -15.27 8.37 0.86
C ILE A 127 -15.30 8.08 2.37
N THR A 128 -14.20 7.59 2.91
CA THR A 128 -14.16 7.15 4.32
C THR A 128 -14.20 8.31 5.31
N LEU A 129 -13.79 9.52 4.90
CA LEU A 129 -13.97 10.74 5.69
C LEU A 129 -15.37 11.34 5.59
N ASP A 130 -16.08 11.12 4.48
CA ASP A 130 -17.47 11.53 4.30
C ASP A 130 -18.46 10.54 4.94
N GLN A 131 -18.11 9.26 4.94
CA GLN A 131 -18.84 8.15 5.56
C GLN A 131 -18.03 7.56 6.74
N PRO A 132 -17.97 8.28 7.88
CA PRO A 132 -17.08 7.96 8.98
C PRO A 132 -17.36 6.61 9.64
N GLU A 133 -18.57 6.07 9.52
CA GLU A 133 -18.96 4.76 10.06
C GLU A 133 -18.16 3.63 9.40
N ILE A 134 -18.01 3.66 8.07
CA ILE A 134 -17.23 2.68 7.31
C ILE A 134 -15.77 2.71 7.79
N PHE A 135 -15.22 3.92 7.91
CA PHE A 135 -13.85 4.12 8.36
C PHE A 135 -13.63 3.65 9.78
N LEU A 136 -14.55 3.98 10.70
CA LEU A 136 -14.45 3.64 12.10
C LEU A 136 -14.52 2.13 12.32
N ILE A 137 -15.43 1.43 11.63
CA ILE A 137 -15.53 -0.02 11.68
C ILE A 137 -14.22 -0.64 11.20
N GLN A 138 -13.71 -0.20 10.05
CA GLN A 138 -12.47 -0.74 9.48
C GLN A 138 -11.27 -0.54 10.39
N VAL A 139 -11.03 0.69 10.89
CA VAL A 139 -9.89 0.97 11.76
C VAL A 139 -10.03 0.22 13.10
N ARG A 140 -11.23 0.10 13.67
CA ARG A 140 -11.46 -0.71 14.88
C ARG A 140 -11.12 -2.18 14.63
N ALA A 141 -11.52 -2.73 13.49
CA ALA A 141 -11.19 -4.09 13.12
C ALA A 141 -9.67 -4.31 12.98
N MET A 142 -8.97 -3.39 12.30
CA MET A 142 -7.50 -3.44 12.18
C MET A 142 -6.82 -3.39 13.54
N LEU A 143 -7.25 -2.49 14.43
CA LEU A 143 -6.70 -2.36 15.79
C LEU A 143 -6.92 -3.62 16.62
N ARG A 144 -8.14 -4.17 16.62
CA ARG A 144 -8.45 -5.42 17.32
C ARG A 144 -7.64 -6.59 16.76
N ALA A 145 -7.43 -6.63 15.45
CA ALA A 145 -6.64 -7.66 14.83
C ALA A 145 -5.17 -7.62 15.26
N ASN A 146 -4.63 -6.42 15.48
CA ASN A 146 -3.25 -6.20 15.93
C ASN A 146 -2.99 -6.61 17.40
N ALA A 147 -4.03 -6.89 18.20
CA ALA A 147 -3.90 -7.13 19.64
C ALA A 147 -2.92 -8.26 19.99
N GLY A 148 -2.88 -9.32 19.17
CA GLY A 148 -2.03 -10.50 19.42
C GLY A 148 -0.68 -10.48 18.71
N THR A 149 -0.47 -9.57 17.74
CA THR A 149 0.70 -9.64 16.85
C THR A 149 1.61 -8.41 16.92
N GLY A 150 1.05 -7.21 17.09
CA GLY A 150 1.82 -5.96 17.19
C GLY A 150 2.61 -5.56 15.95
N ASN A 151 2.40 -6.22 14.80
CA ASN A 151 3.14 -6.01 13.56
C ASN A 151 2.37 -5.21 12.49
N LEU A 152 1.27 -4.53 12.88
CA LEU A 152 0.42 -3.75 11.97
C LEU A 152 1.01 -2.38 11.60
N GLY A 153 0.99 -2.09 10.30
CA GLY A 153 0.97 -0.75 9.72
C GLY A 153 -0.39 -0.44 9.09
N ILE A 154 -0.89 0.79 9.24
CA ILE A 154 -2.10 1.30 8.58
C ILE A 154 -1.69 2.33 7.54
N LEU A 155 -2.15 2.17 6.31
CA LEU A 155 -1.82 3.05 5.19
C LEU A 155 -3.06 3.78 4.67
N LEU A 156 -3.02 5.11 4.66
CA LEU A 156 -4.12 5.95 4.18
C LEU A 156 -3.96 6.27 2.68
N PRO A 157 -4.92 5.91 1.81
CA PRO A 157 -4.89 6.18 0.37
C PRO A 157 -5.37 7.60 0.02
N MET A 158 -5.02 8.11 -1.15
CA MET A 158 -5.57 9.29 -1.81
C MET A 158 -5.51 10.57 -0.96
N ILE A 159 -4.51 10.70 -0.10
CA ILE A 159 -4.29 11.88 0.72
C ILE A 159 -3.90 13.07 -0.17
N THR A 160 -4.50 14.23 0.08
CA THR A 160 -4.23 15.49 -0.64
C THR A 160 -3.90 16.66 0.28
N SER A 161 -4.13 16.51 1.60
CA SER A 161 -3.91 17.55 2.59
C SER A 161 -3.48 16.98 3.95
N LEU A 162 -2.83 17.82 4.76
CA LEU A 162 -2.44 17.47 6.13
C LEU A 162 -3.65 17.27 7.06
N GLU A 163 -4.79 17.90 6.75
CA GLU A 163 -6.02 17.77 7.52
C GLU A 163 -6.67 16.39 7.33
N GLU A 164 -6.61 15.83 6.13
CA GLU A 164 -7.08 14.45 5.88
C GLU A 164 -6.26 13.44 6.70
N ILE A 165 -4.95 13.63 6.81
CA ILE A 165 -4.10 12.80 7.68
C ILE A 165 -4.54 12.93 9.14
N ARG A 166 -4.75 14.17 9.60
CA ARG A 166 -5.24 14.42 10.96
C ARG A 166 -6.56 13.70 11.20
N ARG A 167 -7.54 13.81 10.29
CA ARG A 167 -8.83 13.14 10.43
C ARG A 167 -8.70 11.62 10.35
N GLY A 168 -7.87 11.09 9.47
CA GLY A 168 -7.59 9.65 9.34
C GLY A 168 -6.98 9.01 10.58
N GLN A 169 -6.24 9.80 11.39
CA GLN A 169 -5.68 9.34 12.67
C GLN A 169 -6.63 9.47 13.86
N ALA A 170 -7.78 10.13 13.70
CA ALA A 170 -8.70 10.39 14.80
C ALA A 170 -9.25 9.12 15.48
N PRO A 171 -9.56 8.03 14.76
CA PRO A 171 -10.02 6.79 15.39
C PRO A 171 -8.97 6.16 16.32
N ASP A 172 -7.69 6.13 15.92
CA ASP A 172 -6.60 5.63 16.78
C ASP A 172 -6.42 6.50 18.03
N ARG A 173 -6.48 7.84 17.88
CA ARG A 173 -6.42 8.77 19.03
C ARG A 173 -7.61 8.60 19.98
N SER A 174 -8.79 8.30 19.44
CA SER A 174 -10.02 8.11 20.21
C SER A 174 -9.98 6.85 21.09
N ARG A 175 -9.09 5.88 20.81
CA ARG A 175 -8.78 4.74 21.70
C ARG A 175 -8.41 5.18 23.11
N ARG A 176 -7.81 6.36 23.25
CA ARG A 176 -7.26 6.89 24.51
C ARG A 176 -8.17 7.90 25.22
N ALA A 177 -9.11 8.53 24.51
CA ALA A 177 -9.71 9.79 24.95
C ALA A 177 -11.07 9.67 25.65
N ARG A 178 -11.87 8.64 25.37
CA ARG A 178 -13.19 8.49 26.03
C ARG A 178 -13.06 7.73 27.35
N SER A 179 -12.84 8.49 28.41
CA SER A 179 -13.14 8.13 29.82
C SER A 179 -12.07 7.40 30.64
N GLY A 180 -10.80 7.36 30.22
CA GLY A 180 -9.74 6.65 30.97
C GLY A 180 -9.96 5.13 31.11
N LYS A 181 -11.06 4.63 30.54
CA LYS A 181 -11.37 3.23 30.32
C LYS A 181 -10.96 2.93 28.88
N ARG A 182 -10.21 1.85 28.69
CA ARG A 182 -9.93 1.37 27.33
C ARG A 182 -11.28 1.05 26.68
N CYS A 183 -11.43 1.35 25.38
CA CYS A 183 -12.60 0.93 24.62
C CYS A 183 -12.74 -0.61 24.57
N TRP A 184 -11.66 -1.31 24.92
CA TRP A 184 -11.50 -2.75 24.90
C TRP A 184 -10.75 -3.16 26.16
N ASP A 185 -11.13 -4.25 26.82
CA ASP A 185 -10.37 -4.79 27.97
C ASP A 185 -9.04 -5.45 27.56
N ILE A 186 -8.59 -5.21 26.33
CA ILE A 186 -7.40 -5.81 25.72
C ILE A 186 -6.39 -4.70 25.45
N ASP A 187 -5.12 -4.97 25.76
CA ASP A 187 -4.04 -4.06 25.38
C ASP A 187 -3.72 -4.23 23.90
N ILE A 188 -3.93 -3.16 23.13
CA ILE A 188 -3.68 -3.15 21.69
C ILE A 188 -2.36 -2.40 21.44
N PRO A 189 -1.35 -3.04 20.81
CA PRO A 189 -0.13 -2.37 20.40
C PRO A 189 -0.44 -1.21 19.45
N LYS A 190 0.28 -0.09 19.60
CA LYS A 190 0.10 1.06 18.72
C LYS A 190 0.56 0.68 17.30
N PRO A 191 -0.28 0.77 16.27
CA PRO A 191 0.16 0.51 14.90
C PRO A 191 1.02 1.67 14.38
N ARG A 192 1.84 1.39 13.38
CA ARG A 192 2.44 2.44 12.54
C ARG A 192 1.38 3.02 11.63
N ILE A 193 1.40 4.32 11.36
CA ILE A 193 0.46 4.98 10.45
C ILE A 193 1.26 5.66 9.34
N GLY A 194 1.00 5.28 8.10
CA GLY A 194 1.61 5.85 6.91
C GLY A 194 0.58 6.44 5.95
N VAL A 195 1.08 7.10 4.91
CA VAL A 195 0.26 7.62 3.81
C VAL A 195 0.75 7.07 2.48
N MET A 196 -0.20 6.75 1.60
CA MET A 196 0.12 6.41 0.23
C MET A 196 0.37 7.72 -0.53
N LEU A 197 1.59 7.90 -1.01
CA LEU A 197 1.97 9.07 -1.80
C LEU A 197 1.63 8.78 -3.26
N GLU A 198 0.42 9.16 -3.64
CA GLU A 198 -0.12 8.93 -4.98
C GLU A 198 -0.73 10.17 -5.64
N VAL A 199 -0.87 11.27 -4.90
CA VAL A 199 -1.35 12.56 -5.44
C VAL A 199 -0.17 13.54 -5.53
N PRO A 200 0.10 14.15 -6.71
CA PRO A 200 1.29 14.99 -6.92
C PRO A 200 1.45 16.14 -5.92
N SER A 201 0.35 16.75 -5.45
CA SER A 201 0.38 17.84 -4.47
C SER A 201 1.11 17.47 -3.18
N MET A 202 1.04 16.19 -2.77
CA MET A 202 1.64 15.73 -1.53
C MET A 202 3.16 15.64 -1.58
N ILE A 203 3.78 15.60 -2.77
CA ILE A 203 5.24 15.57 -2.92
C ILE A 203 5.86 16.83 -2.30
N PHE A 204 5.24 17.99 -2.53
CA PHE A 204 5.69 19.27 -1.99
C PHE A 204 5.48 19.40 -0.48
N LEU A 205 4.72 18.47 0.13
CA LEU A 205 4.40 18.48 1.55
C LEU A 205 5.18 17.44 2.35
N ILE A 206 6.05 16.64 1.73
CA ILE A 206 6.85 15.59 2.40
C ILE A 206 7.57 16.09 3.66
N PRO A 207 8.25 17.24 3.67
CA PRO A 207 8.91 17.73 4.89
C PRO A 207 7.96 17.93 6.08
N TYR A 208 6.67 18.19 5.82
CA TYR A 208 5.66 18.37 6.85
C TYR A 208 4.99 17.06 7.30
N LEU A 209 5.23 15.96 6.57
CA LEU A 209 4.69 14.65 6.88
C LEU A 209 5.42 13.97 8.04
N ALA A 210 6.72 14.23 8.23
CA ALA A 210 7.53 13.56 9.27
C ALA A 210 6.99 13.76 10.69
N ALA A 211 6.37 14.91 10.97
CA ALA A 211 5.75 15.17 12.26
C ALA A 211 4.40 14.47 12.47
N ARG A 212 3.88 13.76 11.45
CA ARG A 212 2.51 13.26 11.41
C ARG A 212 2.43 11.77 11.14
N VAL A 213 3.32 11.20 10.32
CA VAL A 213 3.25 9.80 9.89
C VAL A 213 4.56 9.08 10.15
N ASP A 214 4.49 7.76 10.27
CA ASP A 214 5.63 6.89 10.54
C ASP A 214 6.34 6.41 9.27
N PHE A 215 5.68 6.49 8.10
CA PHE A 215 6.23 6.10 6.79
C PHE A 215 5.42 6.64 5.61
N ILE A 216 6.01 6.58 4.42
CA ILE A 216 5.38 6.86 3.13
C ILE A 216 5.49 5.61 2.26
N SER A 217 4.41 5.29 1.54
CA SER A 217 4.44 4.27 0.48
C SER A 217 4.02 4.92 -0.85
N VAL A 218 4.89 4.95 -1.84
CA VAL A 218 4.61 5.59 -3.13
C VAL A 218 3.73 4.69 -3.96
N GLY A 219 2.52 5.14 -4.29
CA GLY A 219 1.59 4.44 -5.18
C GLY A 219 1.87 4.83 -6.62
N THR A 220 2.83 4.17 -7.29
CA THR A 220 3.29 4.62 -8.62
C THR A 220 2.21 4.61 -9.68
N ASN A 221 1.23 3.73 -9.51
CA ASN A 221 0.12 3.52 -10.43
C ASN A 221 -0.74 4.78 -10.57
N ASP A 222 -1.28 5.28 -9.46
CA ASP A 222 -2.08 6.50 -9.42
C ASP A 222 -1.19 7.75 -9.57
N LEU A 223 0.03 7.74 -9.01
CA LEU A 223 0.95 8.88 -9.16
C LEU A 223 1.31 9.15 -10.63
N THR A 224 1.64 8.11 -11.41
CA THR A 224 1.94 8.25 -12.84
C THR A 224 0.72 8.77 -13.60
N GLN A 225 -0.47 8.23 -13.29
CA GLN A 225 -1.72 8.65 -13.92
C GLN A 225 -2.00 10.15 -13.70
N TYR A 226 -1.87 10.66 -12.48
CA TYR A 226 -2.11 12.09 -12.23
C TYR A 226 -0.96 12.97 -12.70
N LEU A 227 0.28 12.49 -12.62
CA LEU A 227 1.45 13.25 -13.06
C LEU A 227 1.46 13.46 -14.58
N LEU A 228 1.05 12.45 -15.34
CA LEU A 228 0.99 12.50 -16.80
C LEU A 228 -0.39 12.90 -17.34
N ALA A 229 -1.39 13.00 -16.47
CA ALA A 229 -2.80 13.20 -16.82
C ALA A 229 -3.33 12.14 -17.83
N VAL A 230 -3.00 10.87 -17.58
CA VAL A 230 -3.37 9.74 -18.43
C VAL A 230 -4.09 8.67 -17.62
N ASP A 231 -5.36 8.42 -17.95
CA ASP A 231 -6.10 7.27 -17.43
C ASP A 231 -5.62 5.98 -18.10
N ARG A 232 -5.00 5.09 -17.31
CA ARG A 232 -4.47 3.81 -17.80
C ARG A 232 -5.55 2.83 -18.27
N ASN A 233 -6.79 2.99 -17.81
CA ASN A 233 -7.92 2.15 -18.20
C ASN A 233 -8.61 2.67 -19.47
N ASN A 234 -8.28 3.88 -19.93
CA ASN A 234 -8.80 4.44 -21.16
C ASN A 234 -7.96 4.00 -22.36
N THR A 235 -8.49 3.06 -23.14
CA THR A 235 -7.80 2.44 -24.29
C THR A 235 -7.31 3.44 -25.34
N ARG A 236 -7.88 4.64 -25.42
CA ARG A 236 -7.46 5.68 -26.38
C ARG A 236 -6.14 6.36 -25.98
N VAL A 237 -5.83 6.40 -24.68
CA VAL A 237 -4.66 7.13 -24.14
C VAL A 237 -3.74 6.24 -23.32
N ALA A 238 -4.12 4.99 -23.04
CA ALA A 238 -3.33 4.06 -22.23
C ALA A 238 -1.89 3.85 -22.75
N SER A 239 -1.64 4.02 -24.05
CA SER A 239 -0.29 3.98 -24.63
C SER A 239 0.62 5.13 -24.20
N LEU A 240 0.06 6.25 -23.70
CA LEU A 240 0.79 7.38 -23.14
C LEU A 240 1.16 7.17 -21.66
N TYR A 241 0.58 6.15 -21.01
CA TYR A 241 0.94 5.81 -19.65
C TYR A 241 2.33 5.17 -19.63
N ASP A 242 3.30 5.87 -19.05
CA ASP A 242 4.67 5.40 -18.93
C ASP A 242 5.16 5.55 -17.48
N SER A 243 5.30 4.43 -16.79
CA SER A 243 5.79 4.39 -15.41
C SER A 243 7.28 4.72 -15.28
N LEU A 244 8.03 4.72 -16.40
CA LEU A 244 9.43 5.11 -16.47
C LEU A 244 9.62 6.46 -17.15
N HIS A 245 8.54 7.24 -17.31
CA HIS A 245 8.61 8.58 -17.88
C HIS A 245 9.65 9.43 -17.12
N PRO A 246 10.48 10.25 -17.79
CA PRO A 246 11.52 11.03 -17.13
C PRO A 246 11.00 11.91 -15.98
N ALA A 247 9.81 12.50 -16.13
CA ALA A 247 9.18 13.25 -15.03
C ALA A 247 8.85 12.37 -13.82
N MET A 248 8.40 11.13 -14.03
CA MET A 248 8.14 10.18 -12.94
C MET A 248 9.44 9.80 -12.23
N LEU A 249 10.53 9.56 -12.97
CA LEU A 249 11.85 9.27 -12.38
C LEU A 249 12.38 10.45 -11.54
N GLN A 250 12.24 11.68 -12.03
CA GLN A 250 12.62 12.88 -11.26
C GLN A 250 11.75 13.04 -10.00
N VAL A 251 10.45 12.77 -10.11
CA VAL A 251 9.53 12.77 -8.96
C VAL A 251 9.92 11.71 -7.94
N LEU A 252 10.21 10.47 -8.36
CA LEU A 252 10.66 9.42 -7.45
C LEU A 252 11.96 9.82 -6.73
N LYS A 253 12.95 10.33 -7.46
CA LYS A 253 14.18 10.85 -6.87
C LYS A 253 13.89 11.93 -5.81
N LEU A 254 13.05 12.90 -6.14
CA LEU A 254 12.66 13.97 -5.20
C LEU A 254 11.97 13.41 -3.95
N ILE A 255 11.08 12.44 -4.11
CA ILE A 255 10.38 11.79 -2.98
C ILE A 255 11.37 11.11 -2.05
N ILE A 256 12.35 10.41 -2.60
CA ILE A 256 13.37 9.68 -1.82
C ILE A 256 14.27 10.68 -1.10
N GLU A 257 14.77 11.70 -1.79
CA GLU A 257 15.61 12.74 -1.19
C GLU A 257 14.89 13.47 -0.04
N GLN A 258 13.65 13.90 -0.26
CA GLN A 258 12.85 14.60 0.76
C GLN A 258 12.43 13.69 1.90
N GLY A 259 12.05 12.43 1.60
CA GLY A 259 11.66 11.45 2.61
C GLY A 259 12.82 11.10 3.53
N THR A 260 13.99 10.79 2.95
CA THR A 260 15.22 10.53 3.70
C THR A 260 15.65 11.74 4.52
N ALA A 261 15.64 12.94 3.94
CA ALA A 261 15.98 14.17 4.68
C ALA A 261 15.01 14.45 5.85
N ALA A 262 13.74 14.05 5.71
CA ALA A 262 12.73 14.19 6.75
C ALA A 262 12.75 13.01 7.77
N GLY A 263 13.63 12.01 7.59
CA GLY A 263 13.72 10.83 8.45
C GLY A 263 12.55 9.87 8.31
N LEU A 264 11.82 9.90 7.19
CA LEU A 264 10.71 9.01 6.89
C LEU A 264 11.19 7.76 6.16
N GLN A 265 10.68 6.59 6.56
CA GLN A 265 10.80 5.39 5.74
C GLN A 265 9.97 5.58 4.47
N VAL A 266 10.61 5.44 3.30
CA VAL A 266 9.95 5.49 1.99
C VAL A 266 9.97 4.08 1.40
N SER A 267 8.81 3.59 0.99
CA SER A 267 8.67 2.37 0.21
C SER A 267 7.98 2.66 -1.12
N LEU A 268 8.11 1.74 -2.08
CA LEU A 268 7.47 1.86 -3.38
C LEU A 268 6.52 0.68 -3.60
N CYS A 269 5.26 0.99 -3.88
CA CYS A 269 4.24 0.00 -4.18
C CYS A 269 3.60 0.29 -5.56
N GLY A 270 3.14 -0.76 -6.23
CA GLY A 270 2.72 -0.69 -7.64
C GLY A 270 3.69 -1.39 -8.58
N GLU A 271 3.34 -1.43 -9.86
CA GLU A 271 3.99 -2.32 -10.84
C GLU A 271 5.47 -1.97 -11.08
N THR A 272 5.84 -0.71 -10.90
CA THR A 272 7.22 -0.22 -11.08
C THR A 272 8.18 -0.86 -10.08
N GLY A 273 7.75 -1.14 -8.85
CA GLY A 273 8.57 -1.80 -7.83
C GLY A 273 8.86 -3.27 -8.13
N GLY A 274 8.02 -3.92 -8.95
CA GLY A 274 8.23 -5.28 -9.42
C GLY A 274 9.14 -5.37 -10.65
N ARG A 275 9.32 -4.29 -11.41
CA ARG A 275 10.09 -4.31 -12.67
C ARG A 275 11.59 -4.17 -12.42
N PRO A 276 12.46 -4.93 -13.11
CA PRO A 276 13.92 -4.84 -12.94
C PRO A 276 14.47 -3.41 -13.07
N MET A 277 14.03 -2.66 -14.08
CA MET A 277 14.46 -1.26 -14.28
C MET A 277 13.94 -0.32 -13.19
N GLY A 278 12.73 -0.52 -12.70
CA GLY A 278 12.18 0.26 -11.59
C GLY A 278 12.91 -0.02 -10.28
N ARG A 279 13.28 -1.29 -10.03
CA ARG A 279 14.15 -1.70 -8.91
C ARG A 279 15.54 -1.10 -9.01
N SER A 280 16.17 -1.11 -10.18
CA SER A 280 17.49 -0.49 -10.39
C SER A 280 17.46 1.04 -10.21
N ALA A 281 16.41 1.71 -10.66
CA ALA A 281 16.24 3.14 -10.44
C ALA A 281 16.01 3.45 -8.95
N ALA A 282 15.11 2.70 -8.29
CA ALA A 282 14.84 2.85 -6.86
C ALA A 282 16.10 2.60 -5.99
N GLY A 283 16.82 1.51 -6.25
CA GLY A 283 18.07 1.18 -5.57
C GLY A 283 19.18 2.19 -5.87
N GLY A 284 19.29 2.68 -7.11
CA GLY A 284 20.23 3.73 -7.49
C GLY A 284 19.99 5.08 -6.80
N TYR A 285 18.78 5.32 -6.29
CA TYR A 285 18.43 6.50 -5.49
C TYR A 285 18.42 6.26 -3.98
N GLY A 286 18.78 5.05 -3.52
CA GLY A 286 18.91 4.75 -2.09
C GLY A 286 17.58 4.49 -1.37
N LEU A 287 16.59 3.89 -2.04
CA LEU A 287 15.42 3.31 -1.36
C LEU A 287 15.84 2.04 -0.59
N PRO A 288 15.75 2.02 0.75
CA PRO A 288 16.02 0.84 1.57
C PRO A 288 14.83 -0.12 1.61
#